data_AF-A0A3A4RF15-F1
#
_entry.id   AF-A0A3A4RF15-F1
#
_cell.length_a   1.000
_cell.length_b   1.000
_cell.length_c   1.000
_cell.angle_alpha   90.00
_cell.angle_beta   90.00
_cell.angle_gamma   90.00
#
_symmetry.space_group_name_H-M   'P 1'
#
loop_
_entity.id
_entity.type
_entity.pdbx_description
1 polymer ?
#
loop_
_entity_poly.entity_id
_entity_poly.type
_entity_poly.pdbx_seq_one_letter_code
_entity_poly.pdbx_strand_id
1 'polypeptide(L)'
;MLETIVNIYLIIQNDFVTGFKALSYKQSGTDEEKIIFLKKSAKEDFESAILFEAPVDKKGQYMPYSRFAKLEKQGMHYRLFEEIFTEFNVPDKPLICVTPIVDGEFYGEEF
;
A
#
# COMPACT_ATOMS: atom_id res chain seq x y z
N MET A 1 13.08 10.73 -15.65
CA MET A 1 13.81 9.57 -15.10
C MET A 1 12.82 8.45 -14.93
N LEU A 2 13.20 7.21 -15.23
CA LEU A 2 12.35 6.05 -14.99
C LEU A 2 12.51 5.63 -13.53
N GLU A 3 11.40 5.48 -12.81
CA GLU A 3 11.35 5.20 -11.37
C GLU A 3 10.37 4.07 -11.07
N THR A 4 10.66 3.27 -10.04
CA THR A 4 9.70 2.30 -9.50
C THR A 4 8.69 3.02 -8.60
N ILE A 5 7.41 2.95 -8.99
CA ILE A 5 6.26 3.47 -8.22
C ILE A 5 5.34 2.32 -7.83
N VAL A 6 4.60 2.45 -6.73
CA VAL A 6 3.86 1.31 -6.14
C VAL A 6 2.43 1.69 -5.73
N ASN A 7 1.45 0.89 -6.16
CA ASN A 7 0.12 0.84 -5.57
C ASN A 7 0.14 -0.16 -4.41
N ILE A 8 -0.29 0.28 -3.22
CA ILE A 8 -0.41 -0.54 -2.02
C ILE A 8 -1.86 -0.54 -1.56
N TYR A 9 -2.39 -1.71 -1.24
CA TYR A 9 -3.73 -1.92 -0.73
C TYR A 9 -3.66 -2.35 0.72
N LEU A 10 -4.22 -1.56 1.61
CA LEU A 10 -4.30 -1.87 3.03
C LEU A 10 -5.56 -2.70 3.29
N ILE A 11 -5.41 -4.00 3.56
CA ILE A 11 -6.56 -4.88 3.77
C ILE A 11 -6.98 -4.81 5.24
N ILE A 12 -8.20 -4.30 5.45
CA ILE A 12 -8.80 -4.12 6.76
C ILE A 12 -10.02 -5.03 6.84
N GLN A 13 -10.05 -5.91 7.84
CA GLN A 13 -11.20 -6.74 8.14
C GLN A 13 -11.58 -6.59 9.61
N ASN A 14 -12.85 -6.24 9.87
CA ASN A 14 -13.36 -6.00 11.22
C ASN A 14 -12.46 -5.07 12.05
N ASP A 15 -12.02 -3.94 11.48
CA ASP A 15 -11.09 -2.95 12.07
C ASP A 15 -9.63 -3.40 12.28
N PHE A 16 -9.24 -4.58 11.81
CA PHE A 16 -7.86 -5.06 11.88
C PHE A 16 -7.18 -5.07 10.52
N VAL A 17 -5.91 -4.67 10.48
CA VAL A 17 -5.04 -4.82 9.31
C VAL A 17 -4.64 -6.28 9.19
N THR A 18 -5.24 -6.98 8.23
CA THR A 18 -5.08 -8.44 8.05
C THR A 18 -4.11 -8.79 6.92
N GLY A 19 -3.78 -7.82 6.06
CA GLY A 19 -2.80 -8.02 5.01
C GLY A 19 -2.58 -6.77 4.20
N PHE A 20 -1.73 -6.91 3.20
CA PHE A 20 -1.53 -5.91 2.19
C PHE A 20 -1.59 -6.57 0.82
N LYS A 21 -1.97 -5.82 -0.20
CA LYS A 21 -1.57 -6.17 -1.56
C LYS A 21 -0.70 -5.07 -2.14
N ALA A 22 0.14 -5.38 -3.10
CA ALA A 22 0.86 -4.34 -3.82
C ALA A 22 1.22 -4.72 -5.25
N LEU A 23 1.34 -3.70 -6.10
CA LEU A 23 1.75 -3.83 -7.49
C LEU A 23 2.64 -2.64 -7.86
N SER A 24 3.73 -2.90 -8.58
CA SER A 24 4.70 -1.88 -8.97
C SER A 24 4.75 -1.64 -10.47
N TYR A 25 5.15 -0.42 -10.82
CA TYR A 25 5.39 0.01 -12.19
C TYR A 25 6.74 0.69 -12.30
N LYS A 26 7.34 0.64 -13.49
CA LYS A 26 8.42 1.55 -13.87
C LYS A 26 7.82 2.66 -14.71
N GLN A 27 7.81 3.88 -14.18
CA GLN A 27 7.18 5.02 -14.84
C GLN A 27 8.11 6.23 -14.89
N SER A 28 8.00 7.00 -15.98
CA SER A 28 8.67 8.29 -16.13
C SER A 28 7.65 9.42 -16.15
N GLY A 29 8.09 10.62 -15.80
CA GLY A 29 7.22 11.80 -15.72
C GLY A 29 7.47 12.57 -14.44
N THR A 30 6.62 13.56 -14.18
CA THR A 30 6.56 14.26 -12.90
C THR A 30 5.92 13.37 -11.84
N ASP A 31 6.11 13.73 -10.57
CA ASP A 31 5.49 12.99 -9.47
C ASP A 31 3.97 13.09 -9.51
N GLU A 32 3.42 14.23 -9.97
CA GLU A 32 1.99 14.41 -10.17
C GLU A 32 1.43 13.45 -11.24
N GLU A 33 2.11 13.32 -12.38
CA GLU A 33 1.71 12.39 -13.45
C GLU A 33 1.73 10.93 -12.96
N LYS A 34 2.76 10.55 -12.20
CA LYS A 34 2.88 9.21 -11.61
C LYS A 34 1.79 8.94 -10.58
N ILE A 35 1.47 9.91 -9.72
CA ILE A 35 0.40 9.78 -8.73
C ILE A 35 -0.96 9.64 -9.44
N ILE A 36 -1.24 10.45 -10.45
CA ILE A 36 -2.48 10.34 -11.24
C ILE A 36 -2.58 8.96 -11.89
N PHE A 37 -1.47 8.45 -12.44
CA PHE A 37 -1.42 7.10 -13.00
C PHE A 37 -1.76 6.04 -11.95
N LEU A 38 -1.09 6.05 -10.79
CA LEU A 38 -1.33 5.10 -9.70
C LEU A 38 -2.80 5.10 -9.28
N LYS A 39 -3.36 6.29 -9.06
CA LYS A 39 -4.74 6.42 -8.61
C LYS A 39 -5.76 5.91 -9.64
N LYS A 40 -5.55 6.18 -10.93
CA LYS A 40 -6.43 5.70 -12.01
C LYS A 40 -6.39 4.18 -12.16
N SER A 41 -5.21 3.58 -12.03
CA SER A 41 -5.03 2.13 -12.16
C SER A 41 -5.45 1.37 -10.91
N ALA A 42 -5.52 2.03 -9.74
CA ALA A 42 -5.65 1.40 -8.44
C ALA A 42 -6.82 0.39 -8.33
N LYS A 43 -7.97 0.67 -8.94
CA LYS A 43 -9.13 -0.23 -8.85
C LYS A 43 -8.91 -1.54 -9.63
N GLU A 44 -8.36 -1.45 -10.83
CA GLU A 44 -8.08 -2.61 -11.69
C GLU A 44 -6.87 -3.40 -11.16
N ASP A 45 -5.85 -2.69 -10.69
CA ASP A 45 -4.62 -3.27 -10.15
C ASP A 45 -4.87 -4.15 -8.92
N PHE A 46 -5.91 -3.86 -8.12
CA PHE A 46 -6.22 -4.63 -6.91
C PHE A 46 -6.44 -6.13 -7.16
N GLU A 47 -7.01 -6.47 -8.32
CA GLU A 47 -7.29 -7.86 -8.68
C GLU A 47 -6.01 -8.64 -8.99
N SER A 48 -5.00 -7.97 -9.55
CA SER A 48 -3.73 -8.57 -9.98
C SER A 48 -2.56 -8.35 -9.02
N ALA A 49 -2.76 -7.54 -7.97
CA ALA A 49 -1.74 -7.20 -6.98
C ALA A 49 -1.30 -8.41 -6.14
N ILE A 50 -0.01 -8.46 -5.82
CA ILE A 50 0.62 -9.51 -5.02
C ILE A 50 0.18 -9.36 -3.56
N LEU A 51 -0.17 -10.47 -2.91
CA LEU A 51 -0.55 -10.52 -1.49
C LEU A 51 0.69 -10.58 -0.59
N PHE A 52 0.68 -9.78 0.47
CA PHE A 52 1.66 -9.76 1.55
C PHE A 52 0.94 -9.91 2.89
N GLU A 53 1.47 -10.76 3.76
CA GLU A 53 0.87 -11.05 5.07
C GLU A 53 1.08 -9.89 6.04
N ALA A 54 0.06 -9.57 6.85
CA ALA A 54 0.23 -8.58 7.90
C ALA A 54 1.00 -9.16 9.09
N PRO A 55 1.88 -8.37 9.75
CA PRO A 55 2.55 -8.83 10.96
C PRO A 55 1.53 -9.04 12.08
N VAL A 56 1.62 -10.20 12.73
CA VAL A 56 0.85 -10.53 13.93
C VAL A 56 1.69 -10.36 15.19
N ASP A 57 1.02 -10.08 16.31
CA ASP A 57 1.68 -10.02 17.61
C ASP A 57 2.08 -11.42 18.14
N LYS A 58 2.67 -11.48 19.33
CA LYS A 58 3.09 -12.75 19.98
C LYS A 58 1.94 -13.73 20.24
N LYS A 59 0.69 -13.26 20.19
CA LYS A 59 -0.53 -14.06 20.38
C LYS A 59 -1.21 -14.38 19.04
N GLY A 60 -0.60 -14.02 17.91
CA GLY A 60 -1.18 -14.21 16.59
C GLY A 60 -2.28 -13.19 16.25
N GLN A 61 -2.34 -12.05 16.94
CA GLN A 61 -3.36 -11.03 16.70
C GLN A 61 -2.87 -9.98 15.71
N TYR A 62 -3.73 -9.62 14.76
CA TYR A 62 -3.50 -8.53 13.82
C TYR A 62 -3.52 -7.16 14.51
N MET A 63 -2.91 -6.18 13.86
CA MET A 63 -2.88 -4.80 14.35
C MET A 63 -4.23 -4.10 14.11
N PRO A 64 -4.83 -3.45 15.12
CA PRO A 64 -5.97 -2.58 14.89
C PRO A 64 -5.62 -1.43 13.94
N TYR A 65 -6.50 -1.09 13.01
CA TYR A 65 -6.28 -0.01 12.05
C TYR A 65 -6.00 1.34 12.72
N SER A 66 -6.64 1.63 13.84
CA SER A 66 -6.40 2.85 14.63
C SER A 66 -4.93 2.98 15.07
N ARG A 67 -4.27 1.86 15.39
CA ARG A 67 -2.84 1.83 15.71
C ARG A 67 -1.98 1.97 14.46
N PHE A 68 -2.36 1.30 13.37
CA PHE A 68 -1.67 1.42 12.09
C PHE A 68 -1.67 2.87 11.60
N ALA A 69 -2.83 3.52 11.53
CA ALA A 69 -2.98 4.91 11.12
C ALA A 69 -2.17 5.88 11.98
N LYS A 70 -1.99 5.58 13.28
CA LYS A 70 -1.12 6.37 14.16
C LYS A 70 0.36 6.23 13.77
N LEU A 71 0.82 5.03 13.44
CA LEU A 71 2.21 4.79 13.00
C LEU A 71 2.48 5.43 11.64
N GLU A 72 1.51 5.34 10.73
CA GLU A 72 1.59 5.96 9.41
C GLU A 72 1.75 7.48 9.52
N LYS A 73 0.91 8.15 10.34
CA LYS A 73 1.04 9.59 10.62
C LYS A 73 2.36 9.99 11.27
N GLN A 74 3.07 9.05 11.88
CA GLN A 74 4.41 9.25 12.46
C GLN A 74 5.53 9.02 11.44
N GLY A 75 5.21 8.76 10.17
CA GLY A 75 6.19 8.55 9.10
C GLY A 75 6.81 7.15 9.10
N MET A 76 6.18 6.18 9.76
CA MET A 76 6.74 4.81 9.91
C MET A 76 6.55 3.92 8.68
N HIS A 77 6.29 4.49 7.49
CA HIS A 77 5.97 3.77 6.25
C HIS A 77 6.98 2.66 5.93
N TYR A 78 8.28 2.94 6.08
CA TYR A 78 9.33 1.94 5.79
C TYR A 78 9.20 0.69 6.66
N ARG A 79 8.78 0.83 7.93
CA ARG A 79 8.54 -0.33 8.80
C ARG A 79 7.22 -1.02 8.51
N LEU A 80 6.21 -0.27 8.07
CA LEU A 80 4.88 -0.82 7.79
C LEU A 80 4.86 -1.61 6.47
N PHE A 81 5.71 -1.24 5.52
CA PHE A 81 5.74 -1.78 4.15
C PHE A 81 7.12 -2.33 3.75
N GLU A 82 7.96 -2.69 4.72
CA GLU A 82 9.36 -3.12 4.48
C GLU A 82 9.44 -4.26 3.45
N GLU A 83 8.58 -5.26 3.58
CA GLU A 83 8.55 -6.42 2.70
C GLU A 83 8.19 -6.02 1.26
N ILE A 84 7.18 -5.16 1.09
CA ILE A 84 6.76 -4.62 -0.22
C ILE A 84 7.89 -3.79 -0.87
N PHE A 85 8.53 -2.92 -0.08
CA PHE A 85 9.60 -2.05 -0.56
C PHE A 85 10.84 -2.86 -0.98
N THR A 86 11.14 -3.92 -0.24
CA THR A 86 12.22 -4.86 -0.55
C THR A 86 11.91 -5.65 -1.82
N GLU A 87 10.70 -6.21 -1.92
CA GLU A 87 10.25 -7.01 -3.08
C GLU A 87 10.35 -6.21 -4.39
N PHE A 88 9.92 -4.95 -4.38
CA PHE A 88 9.93 -4.12 -5.58
C PHE A 88 11.19 -3.28 -5.78
N ASN A 89 12.17 -3.38 -4.87
CA ASN A 89 13.42 -2.62 -4.92
C ASN A 89 13.17 -1.11 -5.18
N VAL A 90 12.30 -0.52 -4.35
CA VAL A 90 11.88 0.88 -4.46
C VAL A 90 13.02 1.83 -4.04
N PRO A 91 13.06 3.08 -4.54
CA PRO A 91 14.07 4.06 -4.11
C PRO A 91 13.86 4.51 -2.66
N ASP A 92 14.87 5.17 -2.07
CA ASP A 92 14.84 5.70 -0.69
C ASP A 92 13.63 6.58 -0.37
N LYS A 93 13.11 7.28 -1.39
CA LYS A 93 11.89 8.09 -1.33
C LYS A 93 10.89 7.53 -2.33
N PRO A 94 10.17 6.46 -1.98
CA PRO A 94 9.27 5.80 -2.90
C PRO A 94 8.03 6.65 -3.13
N LEU A 95 7.61 6.75 -4.39
CA LEU A 95 6.30 7.29 -4.74
C LEU A 95 5.27 6.17 -4.70
N ILE A 96 4.37 6.26 -3.72
CA ILE A 96 3.36 5.25 -3.44
C ILE A 96 1.97 5.86 -3.38
N CYS A 97 0.97 5.05 -3.70
CA CYS A 97 -0.43 5.32 -3.37
C CYS A 97 -0.93 4.20 -2.47
N VAL A 98 -1.53 4.55 -1.34
CA VAL A 98 -2.11 3.59 -0.39
C VAL A 98 -3.62 3.70 -0.47
N THR A 99 -4.29 2.59 -0.81
CA THR A 99 -5.74 2.52 -0.89
C THR A 99 -6.29 1.53 0.12
N PRO A 100 -7.14 1.95 1.07
CA PRO A 100 -7.79 1.04 2.00
C PRO A 100 -8.81 0.13 1.30
N ILE A 101 -8.79 -1.15 1.66
CA ILE A 101 -9.84 -2.12 1.34
C ILE A 101 -10.48 -2.56 2.64
N VAL A 102 -11.68 -2.09 2.94
CA VAL A 102 -12.36 -2.30 4.23
C VAL A 102 -13.48 -3.30 4.04
N ASP A 103 -13.37 -4.47 4.67
CA ASP A 103 -14.35 -5.55 4.56
C ASP A 103 -14.72 -5.92 3.11
N GLY A 104 -13.73 -5.81 2.21
CA GLY A 104 -13.85 -6.09 0.78
C GLY A 104 -14.24 -4.89 -0.09
N GLU A 105 -14.58 -3.75 0.51
CA GLU A 105 -14.93 -2.52 -0.21
C GLU A 105 -13.69 -1.67 -0.49
N PHE A 106 -13.58 -1.15 -1.71
CA PHE A 106 -12.46 -0.31 -2.15
C PHE A 106 -12.71 1.17 -1.80
N TYR A 107 -11.78 1.79 -1.07
CA TYR A 107 -11.85 3.20 -0.64
C TYR A 107 -10.78 4.07 -1.31
N GLY A 108 -10.64 3.97 -2.63
CA GLY A 108 -9.83 4.87 -3.44
C GLY A 108 -10.65 6.02 -4.02
N GLU A 109 -9.96 7.06 -4.49
CA GLU A 109 -10.59 8.13 -5.27
C GLU A 109 -11.05 7.58 -6.64
N GLU A 110 -12.29 7.88 -7.04
CA GLU A 110 -12.79 7.60 -8.39
C GLU A 110 -12.31 8.72 -9.34
N PHE A 111 -11.70 8.35 -10.47
CA PHE A 111 -11.15 9.27 -11.48
C PHE A 111 -11.81 9.10 -12.84
#